data_AF-A0A3C7VYI3-F1
#
_entry.id   AF-A0A3C7VYI3-F1
#
_cell.length_a   1.000
_cell.length_b   1.000
_cell.length_c   1.000
_cell.angle_alpha   90.00
_cell.angle_beta   90.00
_cell.angle_gamma   90.00
#
_symmetry.space_group_name_H-M   'P 1'
#
loop_
_entity.id
_entity.type
_entity.pdbx_description
1 polymer ?
#
loop_
_entity_poly.entity_id
_entity_poly.type
_entity_poly.pdbx_seq_one_letter_code
_entity_poly.pdbx_strand_id
1 'polypeptide(L)' 'MVVVAMAAAGALFALQNEATVPLDVLVYTFAPRSVALWVLAAFALGGIAGLLMASLLVLRLRARLR' A
#
# COMPACT_ATOMS: atom_id res chain seq x y z
N MET A 1 14.12 14.20 4.24
CA MET A 1 13.01 14.92 4.90
C MET A 1 11.65 14.37 4.52
N VAL A 2 11.31 14.24 3.22
CA VAL A 2 9.99 13.75 2.77
C VAL A 2 9.64 12.34 3.30
N VAL A 3 10.57 11.38 3.26
CA VAL A 3 10.32 10.01 3.75
C VAL A 3 9.96 9.99 5.24
N VAL A 4 10.69 10.76 6.05
CA VAL A 4 10.43 10.86 7.50
C VAL A 4 9.07 11.50 7.77
N ALA A 5 8.73 12.56 7.04
CA ALA A 5 7.42 13.20 7.16
C ALA A 5 6.27 12.25 6.78
N MET A 6 6.44 11.44 5.73
CA MET A 6 5.45 10.44 5.32
C MET A 6 5.30 9.32 6.36
N ALA A 7 6.42 8.85 6.94
CA ALA A 7 6.38 7.85 8.00
C ALA A 7 5.67 8.38 9.25
N ALA A 8 5.95 9.63 9.65
CA ALA A 8 5.28 10.27 10.78
C ALA A 8 3.77 10.47 10.52
N ALA A 9 3.39 10.90 9.31
CA ALA A 9 1.99 11.03 8.93
C ALA A 9 1.26 9.68 8.96
N GLY A 10 1.89 8.60 8.48
CA GLY A 10 1.32 7.25 8.56
C GLY A 10 1.16 6.75 10.00
N ALA A 11 2.14 7.01 10.86
CA ALA A 11 2.08 6.65 12.27
C ALA A 11 0.96 7.41 13.02
N LEU A 12 0.86 8.73 12.80
CA LEU A 12 -0.22 9.55 13.38
C LEU A 12 -1.60 9.13 12.86
N PHE A 13 -1.71 8.84 11.57
CA PHE A 13 -2.93 8.30 10.99
C PHE A 13 -3.33 6.98 11.67
N ALA A 14 -2.38 6.07 11.87
CA ALA A 14 -2.65 4.79 12.52
C ALA A 14 -3.13 4.94 13.97
N LEU A 15 -2.51 5.84 14.73
CA LEU A 15 -2.89 6.15 16.11
C LEU A 15 -4.27 6.81 16.22
N GLN A 16 -4.64 7.65 15.26
CA GLN A 16 -5.92 8.38 15.30
C GLN A 16 -7.08 7.60 14.68
N ASN A 17 -6.80 6.51 13.94
CA ASN A 17 -7.80 5.75 13.20
C ASN A 17 -7.88 4.29 13.68
N GLU A 18 -8.17 4.12 14.97
CA GLU A 18 -8.42 2.82 15.60
C GLU A 18 -9.85 2.30 15.36
N ALA A 19 -10.70 3.09 14.71
CA ALA A 19 -12.05 2.67 14.32
C ALA A 19 -11.98 1.35 13.55
N THR A 20 -12.72 0.36 14.02
CA THR A 20 -12.71 -1.00 13.47
C THR A 20 -13.83 -1.11 12.44
N VAL A 21 -13.47 -1.36 11.17
CA VAL A 21 -14.42 -1.42 10.05
C VAL A 21 -14.19 -2.72 9.27
N PRO A 22 -15.26 -3.45 8.91
CA PRO A 22 -15.14 -4.59 7.99
C PRO A 22 -14.79 -4.08 6.59
N LEU A 23 -13.80 -4.69 5.94
CA LEU A 23 -13.44 -4.35 4.57
C LEU A 23 -14.29 -5.17 3.60
N ASP A 24 -15.19 -4.51 2.88
CA ASP A 24 -15.97 -5.12 1.81
C ASP A 24 -15.27 -4.88 0.46
N VAL A 25 -14.86 -5.95 -0.22
CA VAL A 25 -14.25 -5.90 -1.55
C VAL A 25 -15.20 -6.39 -2.65
N LEU A 26 -16.51 -6.20 -2.46
CA LEU A 26 -17.61 -6.60 -3.34
C LEU A 26 -17.86 -8.11 -3.43
N VAL A 27 -16.80 -8.91 -3.53
CA VAL A 27 -16.87 -10.39 -3.63
C VAL A 27 -16.77 -11.04 -2.24
N TYR A 28 -16.15 -10.36 -1.29
CA TYR A 28 -15.89 -10.88 0.05
C TYR A 28 -15.81 -9.75 1.06
N THR A 29 -16.27 -10.01 2.29
CA THR A 29 -16.16 -9.06 3.40
C THR A 29 -15.21 -9.62 4.44
N PHE A 30 -14.12 -8.91 4.72
CA PHE A 30 -13.14 -9.29 5.71
C PHE A 30 -13.59 -8.96 7.13
N ALA A 31 -13.05 -9.69 8.11
CA ALA A 31 -13.29 -9.46 9.51
C ALA A 31 -12.95 -8.00 9.91
N PRO A 32 -13.71 -7.38 10.83
CA PRO A 32 -13.45 -6.03 11.27
C PRO A 32 -12.01 -5.87 11.80
N ARG A 33 -11.26 -4.93 11.23
CA ARG A 33 -9.92 -4.52 11.65
C ARG A 33 -9.84 -2.99 11.60
N SER A 34 -8.78 -2.41 12.16
CA SER A 34 -8.61 -0.94 12.13
C SER A 34 -8.53 -0.44 10.70
N VAL A 35 -9.18 0.71 10.42
CA VAL A 35 -9.09 1.38 9.11
C VAL A 35 -7.63 1.66 8.74
N ALA A 36 -6.82 2.01 9.75
CA ALA A 36 -5.38 2.15 9.62
C ALA A 36 -4.71 0.95 8.94
N LEU A 37 -5.01 -0.26 9.39
CA LEU A 37 -4.45 -1.49 8.85
C LEU A 37 -4.83 -1.69 7.39
N TRP A 38 -6.09 -1.44 7.03
CA TRP A 38 -6.55 -1.57 5.64
C TRP A 38 -5.84 -0.60 4.70
N VAL A 39 -5.72 0.66 5.10
CA VAL A 39 -5.03 1.70 4.31
C VAL A 39 -3.54 1.38 4.17
N LEU A 40 -2.88 0.98 5.25
CA LEU A 40 -1.47 0.59 5.22
C LEU A 40 -1.23 -0.64 4.35
N ALA A 41 -2.11 -1.65 4.43
CA ALA A 41 -2.03 -2.84 3.58
C ALA A 41 -2.21 -2.49 2.10
N ALA A 42 -3.20 -1.66 1.75
CA ALA A 42 -3.42 -1.20 0.38
C ALA A 42 -2.20 -0.42 -0.16
N PHE A 43 -1.63 0.46 0.66
CA PHE A 43 -0.41 1.20 0.31
C PHE A 43 0.77 0.25 0.06
N ALA A 44 1.01 -0.70 0.97
CA ALA A 44 2.10 -1.66 0.84
C ALA A 44 1.94 -2.54 -0.41
N LEU A 45 0.74 -3.08 -0.64
CA LEU A 45 0.43 -3.91 -1.81
C LEU A 45 0.58 -3.11 -3.11
N GLY A 46 0.05 -1.88 -3.16
CA GLY A 46 0.19 -1.00 -4.32
C GLY A 46 1.64 -0.61 -4.60
N GLY A 47 2.42 -0.32 -3.56
CA GLY A 47 3.84 -0.03 -3.67
C GLY A 47 4.66 -1.21 -4.20
N ILE A 48 4.43 -2.41 -3.68
CA ILE A 48 5.07 -3.65 -4.17
C ILE A 48 4.68 -3.90 -5.63
N ALA A 49 3.39 -3.82 -5.97
CA ALA A 49 2.92 -4.03 -7.34
C ALA A 49 3.52 -3.00 -8.31
N GLY A 50 3.57 -1.73 -7.93
CA GLY A 50 4.19 -0.67 -8.72
C GLY A 50 5.69 -0.89 -8.92
N LEU A 51 6.40 -1.30 -7.88
CA LEU A 51 7.83 -1.64 -7.96
C LEU A 51 8.07 -2.81 -8.92
N LEU A 52 7.29 -3.89 -8.79
CA LEU A 52 7.39 -5.05 -9.68
C LEU A 52 7.13 -4.65 -11.14
N MET A 53 6.09 -3.85 -11.40
CA MET A 53 5.78 -3.38 -12.75
C MET A 53 6.90 -2.52 -13.33
N ALA A 54 7.45 -1.59 -12.55
CA ALA A 54 8.60 -0.77 -12.96
C ALA A 54 9.83 -1.64 -13.27
N SER A 55 10.14 -2.63 -12.43
CA SER A 55 11.22 -3.57 -12.65
C SER A 55 11.04 -4.36 -13.95
N LEU A 56 9.83 -4.87 -14.22
CA LEU A 56 9.52 -5.59 -15.45
C LEU A 56 9.66 -4.70 -16.70
N LEU A 57 9.22 -3.44 -16.62
CA LEU A 57 9.37 -2.47 -17.71
C LEU A 57 10.84 -2.19 -18.02
N VAL A 58 11.65 -1.97 -16.99
CA VAL A 58 13.10 -1.75 -17.13
C VAL A 58 13.78 -2.97 -17.74
N LEU A 59 13.44 -4.18 -17.30
CA LEU A 59 13.98 -5.42 -17.87
C LEU A 59 13.61 -5.57 -19.35
N ARG A 60 12.34 -5.33 -19.71
CA ARG A 60 11.86 -5.37 -21.09
C ARG A 60 12.57 -4.35 -21.97
N LEU A 61 12.80 -3.13 -21.48
CA LEU A 61 13.53 -2.10 -22.21
C LEU A 61 14.99 -2.54 -22.46
N ARG A 62 15.66 -3.09 -21.44
CA ARG A 62 17.03 -3.62 -21.57
C ARG A 62 17.14 -4.78 -22.56
N ALA A 63 16.13 -5.66 -22.60
CA ALA A 63 16.09 -6.77 -23.55
C ALA A 63 15.86 -6.32 -25.00
N ARG A 64 15.26 -5.14 -25.23
CA ARG A 64 15.08 -4.56 -26.58
C ARG A 64 16.27 -3.73 -27.06
N LEU A 65 17.09 -3.23 -26.14
CA LEU A 65 18.28 -2.42 -26.43
C LEU A 65 19.54 -3.28 -26.64
N ARG A 66 19.49 -4.57 -26.31
CA ARG A 66 20.48 -5.58 -26.70
C ARG A 66 20.06 -6.23 -28.01
#